data_AF-A0A560W6E4-F1
#
_entry.id   AF-A0A560W6E4-F1
#
_cell.length_a   1.000
_cell.length_b   1.000
_cell.length_c   1.000
_cell.angle_alpha   90.00
_cell.angle_beta   90.00
_cell.angle_gamma   90.00
#
_symmetry.space_group_name_H-M   'P 1'
#
loop_
_entity.id
_entity.type
_entity.pdbx_description
1 polymer ?
#
loop_
_entity_poly.entity_id
_entity_poly.type
_entity_poly.pdbx_seq_one_letter_code
_entity_poly.pdbx_strand_id
1 'polypeptide(L)'
;MMPCMKSSTFVMVHVGQSTESQRNLEHGIETLSWGFPEKKPEYEDARPEFAVLATGASPRVQLDDWLQNTATLYLFQVRGGFYEGTAWHWPDEEAERRLKYPQRFGIEPLAKLDNVPLGPEGPLTEAGSDAIRRSGTDRGMGKLVQMPAQRLLELAGIPFDPDEPEDVPLDKSPGFTAEQVEGKKKPQRRRRGAGYISDPKKRKAIEEHAEQRATTHYEQRGWTVEKLGKPYDLRCLRGTEERHVEVKGTTGAATSVELTINEVLHARDKDNTVDLYVVSDIKVDTATDPYTASGGTVSHYPDWEPAEEDLRPRKYEYRLPGLTS
;
A
#
# COMPACT_ATOMS: atom_id res chain seq x y z
N MET A 1 -25.00 29.07 7.41
CA MET A 1 -24.48 28.62 6.11
C MET A 1 -23.56 27.45 6.42
N MET A 2 -24.00 26.21 6.16
CA MET A 2 -23.12 25.05 6.36
C MET A 2 -21.92 25.20 5.40
N PRO A 3 -20.67 25.06 5.86
CA PRO A 3 -19.54 25.09 4.95
C PRO A 3 -19.77 24.02 3.86
N CYS A 4 -19.60 24.41 2.60
CA CYS A 4 -19.61 23.47 1.48
C CYS A 4 -18.43 22.50 1.69
N MET A 5 -18.71 21.28 2.15
CA MET A 5 -17.68 20.29 2.39
C MET A 5 -16.99 19.95 1.07
N LYS A 6 -15.66 20.08 1.01
CA LYS A 6 -14.87 19.72 -0.16
C LYS A 6 -15.11 18.25 -0.48
N SER A 7 -15.42 17.96 -1.74
CA SER A 7 -15.57 16.60 -2.23
C SER A 7 -14.20 16.04 -2.60
N SER A 8 -14.01 14.76 -2.32
CA SER A 8 -12.86 13.99 -2.76
C SER A 8 -13.27 12.88 -3.71
N THR A 9 -12.35 12.50 -4.59
CA THR A 9 -12.50 11.37 -5.49
C THR A 9 -12.17 10.07 -4.75
N PHE A 10 -13.13 9.17 -4.65
CA PHE A 10 -12.97 7.84 -4.08
C PHE A 10 -12.98 6.77 -5.16
N VAL A 11 -12.18 5.72 -4.99
CA VAL A 11 -12.41 4.43 -5.66
C VAL A 11 -13.05 3.44 -4.67
N MET A 12 -14.28 3.04 -4.97
CA MET A 12 -15.09 2.13 -4.14
C MET A 12 -15.01 0.72 -4.68
N VAL A 13 -14.63 -0.24 -3.84
CA VAL A 13 -14.41 -1.64 -4.21
C VAL A 13 -15.16 -2.56 -3.26
N HIS A 14 -15.90 -3.53 -3.80
CA HIS A 14 -16.38 -4.67 -3.02
C HIS A 14 -15.40 -5.83 -3.14
N VAL A 15 -14.99 -6.36 -1.99
CA VAL A 15 -14.13 -7.53 -1.89
C VAL A 15 -14.97 -8.72 -1.42
N GLY A 16 -15.01 -9.76 -2.26
CA GLY A 16 -15.72 -11.00 -1.96
C GLY A 16 -15.18 -11.73 -0.72
N GLN A 17 -16.01 -12.54 -0.09
CA GLN A 17 -15.68 -13.32 1.11
C GLN A 17 -15.06 -14.70 0.81
N SER A 18 -14.67 -14.95 -0.44
CA SER A 18 -13.99 -16.20 -0.81
C SER A 18 -12.59 -16.26 -0.21
N THR A 19 -12.04 -17.46 0.03
CA THR A 19 -10.67 -17.60 0.55
C THR A 19 -9.62 -16.95 -0.35
N GLU A 20 -9.81 -16.97 -1.67
CA GLU A 20 -8.91 -16.35 -2.63
C GLU A 20 -9.00 -14.82 -2.56
N SER A 21 -10.22 -14.26 -2.56
CA SER A 21 -10.44 -12.82 -2.47
C SER A 21 -9.88 -12.21 -1.18
N GLN A 22 -10.05 -12.90 -0.05
CA GLN A 22 -9.50 -12.44 1.23
C GLN A 22 -7.96 -12.53 1.26
N ARG A 23 -7.37 -13.55 0.64
CA ARG A 23 -5.90 -13.61 0.47
C ARG A 23 -5.36 -12.50 -0.42
N ASN A 24 -6.10 -12.13 -1.46
CA ASN A 24 -5.69 -11.03 -2.33
C ASN A 24 -5.82 -9.67 -1.61
N LEU A 25 -6.80 -9.54 -0.71
CA LEU A 25 -6.92 -8.39 0.20
C LEU A 25 -5.76 -8.30 1.18
N GLU A 26 -5.48 -9.39 1.90
CA GLU A 26 -4.33 -9.50 2.81
C GLU A 26 -3.03 -9.13 2.08
N HIS A 27 -2.79 -9.75 0.92
CA HIS A 27 -1.60 -9.48 0.12
C HIS A 27 -1.52 -8.03 -0.35
N GLY A 28 -2.61 -7.48 -0.87
CA GLY A 28 -2.65 -6.09 -1.34
C GLY A 28 -2.42 -5.07 -0.22
N ILE A 29 -2.87 -5.36 1.02
CA ILE A 29 -2.57 -4.52 2.18
C ILE A 29 -1.10 -4.64 2.58
N GLU A 30 -0.52 -5.85 2.55
CA GLU A 30 0.89 -6.08 2.87
C GLU A 30 1.83 -5.41 1.86
N THR A 31 1.44 -5.36 0.59
CA THR A 31 2.24 -4.80 -0.52
C THR A 31 1.77 -3.43 -1.00
N LEU A 32 0.83 -2.81 -0.28
CA LEU A 32 0.31 -1.46 -0.52
C LEU A 32 -0.25 -1.27 -1.94
N SER A 33 -0.87 -2.33 -2.49
CA SER A 33 -1.32 -2.39 -3.88
C SER A 33 -2.72 -2.96 -4.01
N TRP A 34 -3.53 -2.36 -4.87
CA TRP A 34 -4.78 -2.97 -5.34
C TRP A 34 -4.83 -3.02 -6.87
N GLY A 35 -5.55 -4.00 -7.41
CA GLY A 35 -5.56 -4.27 -8.84
C GLY A 35 -6.91 -4.73 -9.37
N PHE A 36 -7.13 -4.48 -10.66
CA PHE A 36 -8.33 -4.83 -11.40
C PHE A 36 -7.99 -5.68 -12.63
N PRO A 37 -8.88 -6.60 -13.03
CA PRO A 37 -8.64 -7.49 -14.15
C PRO A 37 -8.66 -6.81 -15.52
N GLU A 38 -9.30 -5.66 -15.62
CA GLU A 38 -9.51 -4.95 -16.88
C GLU A 38 -9.16 -3.48 -16.70
N LYS A 39 -8.57 -2.88 -17.74
CA LYS A 39 -8.44 -1.43 -17.84
C LYS A 39 -9.80 -0.86 -18.24
N LYS A 40 -10.14 0.32 -17.73
CA LYS A 40 -11.32 1.08 -18.14
C LYS A 40 -10.89 2.51 -18.48
N PRO A 41 -11.52 3.15 -19.50
CA PRO A 41 -11.20 4.53 -19.87
C PRO A 41 -11.33 5.51 -18.68
N GLU A 42 -12.27 5.25 -17.77
CA GLU A 42 -12.48 6.05 -16.56
C GLU A 42 -11.28 6.07 -15.60
N TYR A 43 -10.28 5.19 -15.77
CA TYR A 43 -9.09 5.13 -14.91
C TYR A 43 -7.89 5.91 -15.46
N GLU A 44 -7.84 6.23 -16.76
CA GLU A 44 -6.63 6.77 -17.40
C GLU A 44 -6.18 8.10 -16.77
N ASP A 45 -7.11 9.04 -16.65
CA ASP A 45 -6.86 10.37 -16.08
C ASP A 45 -7.33 10.50 -14.62
N ALA A 46 -7.97 9.46 -14.08
CA ALA A 46 -8.44 9.50 -12.71
C ALA A 46 -7.28 9.49 -11.71
N ARG A 47 -7.38 10.38 -10.71
CA ARG A 47 -6.49 10.47 -9.56
C ARG A 47 -7.35 10.43 -8.30
N PRO A 48 -7.86 9.26 -7.91
CA PRO A 48 -8.59 9.16 -6.66
C PRO A 48 -7.68 9.53 -5.51
N GLU A 49 -8.20 10.26 -4.52
CA GLU A 49 -7.45 10.59 -3.30
C GLU A 49 -7.62 9.49 -2.24
N PHE A 50 -8.75 8.80 -2.26
CA PHE A 50 -9.08 7.75 -1.30
C PHE A 50 -9.57 6.47 -1.97
N ALA A 51 -9.40 5.35 -1.28
CA ALA A 51 -10.00 4.08 -1.64
C ALA A 51 -10.73 3.48 -0.45
N VAL A 52 -11.87 2.82 -0.73
CA VAL A 52 -12.56 1.98 0.24
C VAL A 52 -12.71 0.59 -0.35
N LEU A 53 -12.08 -0.39 0.29
CA LEU A 53 -12.33 -1.80 0.03
C LEU A 53 -13.28 -2.31 1.11
N ALA A 54 -14.46 -2.75 0.71
CA ALA A 54 -15.52 -3.15 1.63
C ALA A 54 -15.79 -4.65 1.55
N THR A 55 -16.07 -5.28 2.68
CA THR A 55 -16.40 -6.70 2.74
C THR A 55 -17.46 -7.01 3.79
N GLY A 56 -18.04 -8.21 3.74
CA GLY A 56 -19.06 -8.68 4.69
C GLY A 56 -20.51 -8.59 4.17
N ALA A 57 -20.87 -7.52 3.45
CA ALA A 57 -22.21 -7.37 2.85
C ALA A 57 -22.33 -8.09 1.50
N SER A 58 -23.51 -8.65 1.20
CA SER A 58 -23.80 -9.31 -0.10
C SER A 58 -24.25 -8.26 -1.13
N PRO A 59 -23.53 -8.05 -2.24
CA PRO A 59 -23.82 -6.97 -3.18
C PRO A 59 -25.00 -7.28 -4.13
N ARG A 60 -25.43 -8.55 -4.22
CA ARG A 60 -26.47 -9.01 -5.17
C ARG A 60 -27.88 -8.86 -4.60
N VAL A 61 -28.19 -7.65 -4.15
CA VAL A 61 -29.49 -7.25 -3.60
C VAL A 61 -29.89 -5.89 -4.17
N GLN A 62 -31.16 -5.49 -4.00
CA GLN A 62 -31.63 -4.16 -4.34
C GLN A 62 -30.97 -3.11 -3.44
N LEU A 63 -30.91 -1.86 -3.88
CA LEU A 63 -30.26 -0.79 -3.12
C LEU A 63 -30.91 -0.62 -1.73
N ASP A 64 -32.24 -0.60 -1.64
CA ASP A 64 -32.94 -0.43 -0.37
C ASP A 64 -32.55 -1.51 0.65
N ASP A 65 -32.45 -2.77 0.21
CA ASP A 65 -32.00 -3.89 1.04
C ASP A 65 -30.52 -3.73 1.42
N TRP A 66 -29.67 -3.34 0.47
CA TRP A 66 -28.24 -3.11 0.70
C TRP A 66 -28.02 -2.07 1.81
N LEU A 67 -28.75 -0.96 1.78
CA LEU A 67 -28.63 0.13 2.75
C LEU A 67 -29.04 -0.26 4.18
N GLN A 68 -29.74 -1.39 4.38
CA GLN A 68 -30.04 -1.93 5.71
C GLN A 68 -28.91 -2.76 6.33
N ASN A 69 -27.82 -3.01 5.58
CA ASN A 69 -26.73 -3.85 6.04
C ASN A 69 -25.57 -3.04 6.64
N THR A 70 -24.64 -3.78 7.23
CA THR A 70 -23.33 -3.28 7.66
C THR A 70 -22.20 -3.96 6.88
N ALA A 71 -21.05 -3.30 6.77
CA ALA A 71 -19.84 -3.86 6.19
C ALA A 71 -18.61 -3.50 7.02
N THR A 72 -17.54 -4.27 6.88
CA THR A 72 -16.20 -3.82 7.26
C THR A 72 -15.64 -3.00 6.10
N LEU A 73 -15.20 -1.77 6.39
CA LEU A 73 -14.57 -0.87 5.45
C LEU A 73 -13.08 -0.77 5.77
N TYR A 74 -12.24 -1.02 4.77
CA TYR A 74 -10.82 -0.71 4.81
C TYR A 74 -10.62 0.60 4.06
N LEU A 75 -10.25 1.64 4.80
CA LEU A 75 -10.01 2.99 4.28
C LEU A 75 -8.52 3.15 3.98
N PHE A 76 -8.24 3.65 2.78
CA PHE A 76 -6.88 3.92 2.31
C PHE A 76 -6.79 5.32 1.72
N GLN A 77 -5.62 5.92 1.84
CA GLN A 77 -5.23 7.00 0.94
C GLN A 77 -4.67 6.37 -0.34
N VAL A 78 -5.00 6.95 -1.49
CA VAL A 78 -4.40 6.53 -2.76
C VAL A 78 -3.21 7.41 -3.05
N ARG A 79 -2.08 6.79 -3.40
CA ARG A 79 -0.86 7.51 -3.78
C ARG A 79 -0.63 7.33 -5.28
N GLY A 80 -0.61 8.46 -5.99
CA GLY A 80 -0.48 8.48 -7.45
C GLY A 80 -1.76 8.11 -8.19
N GLY A 81 -1.62 7.88 -9.50
CA GLY A 81 -2.73 7.45 -10.35
C GLY A 81 -2.78 5.94 -10.55
N PHE A 82 -3.75 5.53 -11.35
CA PHE A 82 -3.79 4.17 -11.88
C PHE A 82 -2.60 3.92 -12.82
N TYR A 83 -1.98 2.74 -12.74
CA TYR A 83 -0.84 2.34 -13.56
C TYR A 83 -0.99 0.90 -14.07
N GLU A 84 -0.23 0.57 -15.11
CA GLU A 84 -0.13 -0.81 -15.62
C GLU A 84 0.96 -1.57 -14.89
N GLY A 85 0.57 -2.60 -14.14
CA GLY A 85 1.48 -3.52 -13.49
C GLY A 85 1.84 -4.69 -14.40
N THR A 86 3.08 -5.12 -14.33
CA THR A 86 3.66 -6.15 -15.21
C THR A 86 4.13 -7.40 -14.45
N ALA A 87 4.34 -7.27 -13.14
CA ALA A 87 4.74 -8.35 -12.26
C ALA A 87 3.58 -9.31 -11.95
N TRP A 88 3.85 -10.61 -11.78
CA TRP A 88 2.91 -11.52 -11.09
C TRP A 88 2.97 -11.17 -9.62
N HIS A 89 1.96 -10.41 -9.17
CA HIS A 89 1.98 -9.75 -7.88
C HIS A 89 1.13 -10.54 -6.88
N TRP A 90 -0.12 -10.82 -7.22
CA TRP A 90 -1.03 -11.52 -6.30
C TRP A 90 -0.70 -13.02 -6.21
N PRO A 91 -1.00 -13.68 -5.07
CA PRO A 91 -0.70 -15.10 -4.86
C PRO A 91 -1.29 -16.03 -5.93
N ASP A 92 -2.45 -15.68 -6.49
CA ASP A 92 -3.12 -16.43 -7.53
C ASP A 92 -2.51 -16.17 -8.93
N GLU A 93 -1.94 -14.98 -9.17
CA GLU A 93 -1.12 -14.72 -10.36
C GLU A 93 0.18 -15.51 -10.34
N GLU A 94 0.83 -15.59 -9.18
CA GLU A 94 2.06 -16.37 -8.99
C GLU A 94 1.81 -17.87 -9.17
N ALA A 95 0.75 -18.38 -8.53
CA ALA A 95 0.39 -19.80 -8.62
C ALA A 95 0.05 -20.22 -10.06
N GLU A 96 -0.64 -19.36 -10.81
CA GLU A 96 -0.99 -19.61 -12.22
C GLU A 96 0.08 -19.17 -13.22
N ARG A 97 1.14 -18.49 -12.77
CA ARG A 97 2.17 -17.86 -13.62
C ARG A 97 1.54 -16.98 -14.71
N ARG A 98 0.53 -16.19 -14.33
CA ARG A 98 -0.29 -15.40 -15.26
C ARG A 98 -0.69 -14.07 -14.64
N LEU A 99 -0.51 -12.99 -15.41
CA LEU A 99 -1.00 -11.67 -15.04
C LEU A 99 -2.54 -11.65 -15.12
N LYS A 100 -3.19 -11.41 -14.00
CA LYS A 100 -4.65 -11.33 -13.86
C LYS A 100 -5.13 -9.92 -13.59
N TYR A 101 -4.35 -9.11 -12.88
CA TYR A 101 -4.72 -7.78 -12.41
C TYR A 101 -3.73 -6.72 -12.92
N PRO A 102 -3.74 -6.42 -14.23
CA PRO A 102 -2.78 -5.51 -14.85
C PRO A 102 -3.04 -4.04 -14.50
N GLN A 103 -4.28 -3.66 -14.19
CA GLN A 103 -4.60 -2.27 -13.84
C GLN A 103 -4.49 -2.08 -12.33
N ARG A 104 -3.53 -1.30 -11.85
CA ARG A 104 -3.19 -1.18 -10.42
C ARG A 104 -3.20 0.26 -9.93
N PHE A 105 -3.21 0.42 -8.61
CA PHE A 105 -2.93 1.68 -7.92
C PHE A 105 -2.37 1.38 -6.53
N GLY A 106 -1.65 2.35 -5.97
CA GLY A 106 -1.09 2.26 -4.63
C GLY A 106 -2.14 2.59 -3.56
N ILE A 107 -2.15 1.82 -2.48
CA ILE A 107 -3.04 2.03 -1.32
C ILE A 107 -2.22 2.15 -0.03
N GLU A 108 -2.41 3.24 0.68
CA GLU A 108 -1.79 3.49 1.99
C GLU A 108 -2.84 3.28 3.10
N PRO A 109 -2.71 2.25 3.96
CA PRO A 109 -3.69 1.94 4.99
C PRO A 109 -3.89 3.10 5.99
N LEU A 110 -5.12 3.61 6.08
CA LEU A 110 -5.48 4.65 7.04
C LEU A 110 -6.24 4.10 8.25
N ALA A 111 -7.30 3.32 8.02
CA ALA A 111 -8.12 2.76 9.09
C ALA A 111 -8.93 1.53 8.66
N LYS A 112 -9.16 0.62 9.60
CA LYS A 112 -10.15 -0.45 9.48
C LYS A 112 -11.37 -0.08 10.32
N LEU A 113 -12.54 -0.05 9.70
CA LEU A 113 -13.80 0.30 10.34
C LEU A 113 -14.73 -0.91 10.27
N ASP A 114 -15.06 -1.50 11.41
CA ASP A 114 -15.90 -2.70 11.50
C ASP A 114 -17.38 -2.35 11.72
N ASN A 115 -18.28 -3.18 11.19
CA ASN A 115 -19.74 -3.07 11.34
C ASN A 115 -20.31 -1.68 10.94
N VAL A 116 -19.76 -1.07 9.89
CA VAL A 116 -20.19 0.25 9.42
C VAL A 116 -21.55 0.17 8.74
N PRO A 117 -22.57 0.94 9.17
CA PRO A 117 -23.85 1.03 8.47
C PRO A 117 -23.67 1.53 7.04
N LEU A 118 -24.34 0.88 6.09
CA LEU A 118 -24.29 1.23 4.67
C LEU A 118 -25.39 2.23 4.25
N GLY A 119 -26.37 2.46 5.13
CA GLY A 119 -27.47 3.41 4.94
C GLY A 119 -27.16 4.84 5.42
N PRO A 120 -28.19 5.69 5.55
CA PRO A 120 -28.04 7.12 5.88
C PRO A 120 -27.36 7.44 7.22
N GLU A 121 -27.41 6.50 8.17
CA GLU A 121 -26.73 6.60 9.48
C GLU A 121 -25.22 6.33 9.38
N GLY A 122 -24.75 5.86 8.22
CA GLY A 122 -23.35 5.56 7.96
C GLY A 122 -22.50 6.79 7.60
N PRO A 123 -21.17 6.60 7.48
CA PRO A 123 -20.25 7.65 7.06
C PRO A 123 -20.24 7.85 5.54
N LEU A 124 -20.79 6.92 4.76
CA LEU A 124 -20.85 6.99 3.30
C LEU A 124 -22.07 7.77 2.82
N THR A 125 -21.94 8.47 1.70
CA THR A 125 -23.10 8.92 0.94
C THR A 125 -23.81 7.71 0.31
N GLU A 126 -25.10 7.85 -0.02
CA GLU A 126 -25.85 6.78 -0.72
C GLU A 126 -25.14 6.37 -2.02
N ALA A 127 -24.64 7.35 -2.79
CA ALA A 127 -23.87 7.10 -4.01
C ALA A 127 -22.58 6.33 -3.76
N GLY A 128 -21.86 6.63 -2.67
CA GLY A 128 -20.65 5.90 -2.26
C GLY A 128 -20.95 4.48 -1.81
N SER A 129 -22.01 4.29 -1.04
CA SER A 129 -22.49 2.97 -0.61
C SER A 129 -22.95 2.12 -1.80
N ASP A 130 -23.73 2.68 -2.72
CA ASP A 130 -24.17 2.00 -3.94
C ASP A 130 -23.00 1.71 -4.89
N ALA A 131 -21.97 2.56 -4.93
CA ALA A 131 -20.76 2.29 -5.72
C ALA A 131 -20.04 1.01 -5.24
N ILE A 132 -19.98 0.77 -3.93
CA ILE A 132 -19.49 -0.51 -3.38
C ILE A 132 -20.37 -1.67 -3.87
N ARG A 133 -21.70 -1.56 -3.72
CA ARG A 133 -22.64 -2.60 -4.17
C ARG A 133 -22.46 -2.94 -5.65
N ARG A 134 -22.40 -1.91 -6.51
CA ARG A 134 -22.19 -2.05 -7.96
C ARG A 134 -20.83 -2.66 -8.31
N SER A 135 -19.77 -2.32 -7.56
CA SER A 135 -18.46 -2.98 -7.68
C SER A 135 -18.60 -4.50 -7.51
N GLY A 136 -19.32 -4.95 -6.49
CA GLY A 136 -19.52 -6.38 -6.21
C GLY A 136 -20.33 -7.12 -7.27
N THR A 137 -21.24 -6.43 -7.96
CA THR A 137 -21.95 -6.99 -9.14
C THR A 137 -21.15 -6.93 -10.44
N ASP A 138 -20.07 -6.15 -10.47
CA ASP A 138 -19.16 -5.97 -11.60
C ASP A 138 -17.76 -6.53 -11.29
N ARG A 139 -17.69 -7.77 -10.80
CA ARG A 139 -16.45 -8.52 -10.56
C ARG A 139 -15.42 -7.79 -9.66
N GLY A 140 -15.86 -6.92 -8.76
CA GLY A 140 -14.98 -6.13 -7.89
C GLY A 140 -14.27 -4.98 -8.59
N MET A 141 -14.70 -4.59 -9.80
CA MET A 141 -14.17 -3.42 -10.49
C MET A 141 -14.44 -2.15 -9.67
N GLY A 142 -13.42 -1.32 -9.49
CA GLY A 142 -13.53 -0.07 -8.73
C GLY A 142 -14.51 0.89 -9.36
N LYS A 143 -15.30 1.57 -8.53
CA LYS A 143 -16.25 2.60 -8.94
C LYS A 143 -15.79 3.95 -8.41
N LEU A 144 -15.54 4.88 -9.32
CA LEU A 144 -15.18 6.24 -8.95
C LEU A 144 -16.41 7.01 -8.49
N VAL A 145 -16.30 7.69 -7.35
CA VAL A 145 -17.38 8.51 -6.79
C VAL A 145 -16.81 9.76 -6.13
N GLN A 146 -17.53 10.87 -6.27
CA GLN A 146 -17.25 12.12 -5.56
C GLN A 146 -18.03 12.15 -4.25
N MET A 147 -17.35 12.23 -3.12
CA MET A 147 -17.98 12.42 -1.82
C MET A 147 -17.03 13.06 -0.79
N PRO A 148 -17.55 13.71 0.25
CA PRO A 148 -16.73 14.19 1.36
C PRO A 148 -16.08 13.04 2.13
N ALA A 149 -14.79 13.16 2.44
CA ALA A 149 -14.05 12.19 3.26
C ALA A 149 -14.30 12.34 4.77
N GLN A 150 -14.78 13.51 5.20
CA GLN A 150 -14.86 13.92 6.61
C GLN A 150 -15.46 12.86 7.53
N ARG A 151 -16.65 12.32 7.23
CA ARG A 151 -17.30 11.35 8.14
C ARG A 151 -16.52 10.05 8.29
N LEU A 152 -15.79 9.62 7.26
CA LEU A 152 -14.92 8.44 7.34
C LEU A 152 -13.71 8.72 8.21
N LEU A 153 -13.08 9.89 8.04
CA LEU A 153 -11.92 10.30 8.81
C LEU A 153 -12.26 10.55 10.29
N GLU A 154 -13.38 11.22 10.56
CA GLU A 154 -13.91 11.42 11.92
C GLU A 154 -14.19 10.08 12.62
N LEU A 155 -14.85 9.14 11.93
CA LEU A 155 -15.11 7.81 12.46
C LEU A 155 -13.82 7.02 12.73
N ALA A 156 -12.77 7.28 11.92
CA ALA A 156 -11.44 6.70 12.10
C ALA A 156 -10.60 7.40 13.19
N GLY A 157 -11.08 8.52 13.76
CA GLY A 157 -10.32 9.34 14.70
C GLY A 157 -9.15 10.08 14.05
N ILE A 158 -9.16 10.25 12.73
CA ILE A 158 -8.13 10.93 11.97
C ILE A 158 -8.48 12.43 11.90
N PRO A 159 -7.58 13.33 12.34
CA PRO A 159 -7.78 14.76 12.18
C PRO A 159 -7.96 15.12 10.71
N PHE A 160 -8.99 15.91 10.42
CA PHE A 160 -9.30 16.39 9.08
C PHE A 160 -9.31 17.91 9.06
N ASP A 161 -8.47 18.49 8.21
CA ASP A 161 -8.55 19.90 7.87
C ASP A 161 -9.33 20.05 6.55
N PRO A 162 -10.50 20.71 6.54
CA PRO A 162 -11.26 20.94 5.31
C PRO A 162 -10.53 21.83 4.29
N ASP A 163 -9.54 22.61 4.73
CA ASP A 163 -8.77 23.56 3.92
C ASP A 163 -7.43 22.97 3.40
N GLU A 164 -6.89 21.91 4.02
CA GLU A 164 -5.64 21.23 3.64
C GLU A 164 -5.80 19.70 3.50
N PRO A 165 -6.41 19.18 2.42
CA PRO A 165 -6.93 17.82 2.41
C PRO A 165 -6.12 16.82 1.55
N GLU A 166 -4.89 17.15 1.15
CA GLU A 166 -4.22 16.37 0.10
C GLU A 166 -3.45 15.17 0.64
N ASP A 167 -2.88 15.25 1.85
CA ASP A 167 -2.18 14.14 2.48
C ASP A 167 -2.61 13.92 3.94
N VAL A 168 -3.05 12.69 4.25
CA VAL A 168 -3.37 12.31 5.63
C VAL A 168 -2.06 11.97 6.35
N PRO A 169 -1.70 12.68 7.43
CA PRO A 169 -0.48 12.38 8.17
C PRO A 169 -0.47 10.94 8.69
N LEU A 170 0.60 10.20 8.41
CA LEU A 170 0.78 8.81 8.81
C LEU A 170 0.96 8.67 10.33
N ASP A 171 1.51 9.69 10.99
CA ASP A 171 1.65 9.79 12.44
C ASP A 171 0.30 9.94 13.18
N LYS A 172 -0.71 10.52 12.50
CA LYS A 172 -2.05 10.77 13.04
C LYS A 172 -3.09 9.75 12.58
N SER A 173 -2.73 8.80 11.74
CA SER A 173 -3.65 7.75 11.28
C SER A 173 -3.37 6.43 11.99
N PRO A 174 -4.43 5.72 12.44
CA PRO A 174 -4.26 4.49 13.21
C PRO A 174 -3.55 3.40 12.39
N GLY A 175 -3.73 3.41 11.06
CA GLY A 175 -3.24 2.39 10.17
C GLY A 175 -3.86 1.03 10.47
N PHE A 176 -3.47 0.03 9.70
CA PHE A 176 -3.71 -1.38 10.01
C PHE A 176 -2.76 -2.28 9.22
N THR A 177 -2.68 -3.54 9.58
CA THR A 177 -1.88 -4.58 8.91
C THR A 177 -2.77 -5.61 8.24
N ALA A 178 -2.20 -6.40 7.33
CA ALA A 178 -2.86 -7.55 6.73
C ALA A 178 -3.34 -8.57 7.80
N GLU A 179 -2.66 -8.68 8.94
CA GLU A 179 -3.04 -9.57 10.04
C GLU A 179 -4.36 -9.17 10.72
N GLN A 180 -4.76 -7.90 10.60
CA GLN A 180 -6.01 -7.37 11.15
C GLN A 180 -7.22 -7.59 10.22
N VAL A 181 -7.00 -8.15 9.02
CA VAL A 181 -8.06 -8.58 8.11
C VAL A 181 -8.67 -9.87 8.66
N GLU A 182 -9.94 -9.82 9.08
CA GLU A 182 -10.63 -11.01 9.58
C GLU A 182 -11.15 -11.87 8.44
N GLY A 183 -10.38 -12.87 8.03
CA GLY A 183 -10.90 -14.03 7.31
C GLY A 183 -11.50 -15.06 8.27
N LYS A 184 -12.60 -15.74 7.91
CA LYS A 184 -13.13 -16.88 8.69
C LYS A 184 -11.98 -17.85 9.06
N LYS A 185 -11.57 -17.87 10.33
CA LYS A 185 -10.53 -18.77 10.85
C LYS A 185 -10.88 -20.22 10.49
N LYS A 186 -10.14 -20.82 9.55
CA LYS A 186 -10.22 -22.28 9.33
C LYS A 186 -9.38 -23.00 10.41
N PRO A 187 -9.78 -24.22 10.82
CA PRO A 187 -9.04 -25.00 11.81
C PRO A 187 -7.59 -25.23 11.36
N GLN A 188 -6.68 -25.20 12.33
CA GLN A 188 -5.24 -25.41 12.20
C GLN A 188 -4.92 -26.73 11.47
N ARG A 189 -4.88 -26.71 10.14
CA ARG A 189 -4.08 -27.66 9.37
C ARG A 189 -2.71 -27.03 9.24
N ARG A 190 -1.68 -27.71 9.78
CA ARG A 190 -0.25 -27.39 9.57
C ARG A 190 -0.02 -27.08 8.09
N ARG A 191 0.03 -25.79 7.75
CA ARG A 191 0.39 -25.32 6.41
C ARG A 191 1.86 -24.95 6.43
N ARG A 192 2.65 -25.70 5.66
CA ARG A 192 3.94 -25.24 5.17
C ARG A 192 3.68 -24.08 4.21
N GLY A 193 4.32 -22.93 4.47
CA GLY A 193 4.64 -21.84 3.54
C GLY A 193 3.50 -21.28 2.68
N ALA A 194 2.98 -20.10 3.05
CA ALA A 194 2.48 -19.06 2.14
C ALA A 194 1.70 -18.02 2.97
N GLY A 195 2.15 -16.76 2.94
CA GLY A 195 1.38 -15.63 3.49
C GLY A 195 2.14 -14.62 4.34
N TYR A 196 3.46 -14.65 4.32
CA TYR A 196 4.30 -13.47 4.58
C TYR A 196 5.12 -13.32 3.29
N ILE A 197 5.87 -12.26 3.09
CA ILE A 197 7.13 -12.38 2.33
C ILE A 197 8.05 -13.31 3.16
N SER A 198 7.71 -14.60 3.26
CA SER A 198 8.40 -15.66 4.00
C SER A 198 9.32 -16.43 3.08
N ASP A 199 9.53 -15.94 1.86
CA ASP A 199 10.51 -16.48 0.95
C ASP A 199 11.75 -15.56 0.97
N PRO A 200 12.77 -15.88 1.78
CA PRO A 200 14.01 -15.12 1.82
C PRO A 200 14.68 -15.02 0.45
N LYS A 201 14.47 -16.00 -0.46
CA LYS A 201 15.07 -15.95 -1.80
C LYS A 201 14.40 -14.89 -2.65
N LYS A 202 13.06 -14.79 -2.58
CA LYS A 202 12.30 -13.73 -3.26
C LYS A 202 12.72 -12.35 -2.75
N ARG A 203 12.78 -12.16 -1.43
CA ARG A 203 13.20 -10.88 -0.83
C ARG A 203 14.61 -10.49 -1.29
N LYS A 204 15.55 -11.44 -1.21
CA LYS A 204 16.92 -11.23 -1.66
C LYS A 204 17.00 -10.84 -3.14
N ALA A 205 16.26 -11.51 -4.01
CA ALA A 205 16.24 -11.17 -5.44
C ALA A 205 15.67 -9.77 -5.71
N ILE A 206 14.70 -9.33 -4.92
CA ILE A 206 14.14 -7.96 -4.99
C ILE A 206 15.18 -6.93 -4.54
N GLU A 207 15.81 -7.15 -3.38
CA GLU A 207 16.86 -6.30 -2.81
C GLU A 207 18.04 -6.15 -3.79
N GLU A 208 18.61 -7.27 -4.26
CA GLU A 208 19.75 -7.27 -5.18
C GLU A 208 19.42 -6.57 -6.51
N HIS A 209 18.22 -6.75 -7.05
CA HIS A 209 17.80 -6.09 -8.28
C HIS A 209 17.59 -4.59 -8.09
N ALA A 210 17.02 -4.16 -6.97
CA ALA A 210 16.85 -2.74 -6.67
C ALA A 210 18.21 -2.05 -6.49
N GLU A 211 19.14 -2.66 -5.76
CA GLU A 211 20.51 -2.15 -5.59
C GLU A 211 21.27 -2.11 -6.91
N GLN A 212 21.15 -3.15 -7.76
CA GLN A 212 21.78 -3.14 -9.08
C GLN A 212 21.23 -2.00 -9.95
N ARG A 213 19.92 -1.75 -9.91
CA ARG A 213 19.29 -0.61 -10.61
C ARG A 213 19.80 0.73 -10.11
N ALA A 214 19.97 0.88 -8.79
CA ALA A 214 20.54 2.09 -8.18
C ALA A 214 22.00 2.27 -8.57
N THR A 215 22.84 1.24 -8.41
CA THR A 215 24.25 1.26 -8.82
C THR A 215 24.42 1.69 -10.27
N THR A 216 23.69 1.05 -11.20
CA THR A 216 23.73 1.43 -12.61
C THR A 216 23.26 2.86 -12.85
N HIS A 217 22.24 3.36 -12.12
CA HIS A 217 21.79 4.75 -12.24
C HIS A 217 22.90 5.76 -11.91
N TYR A 218 23.64 5.52 -10.83
CA TYR A 218 24.72 6.40 -10.36
C TYR A 218 25.99 6.25 -11.21
N GLU A 219 26.41 5.03 -11.56
CA GLU A 219 27.58 4.80 -12.42
C GLU A 219 27.41 5.50 -13.79
N GLN A 220 26.23 5.43 -14.39
CA GLN A 220 25.92 6.13 -15.64
C GLN A 220 26.01 7.66 -15.53
N ARG A 221 25.92 8.20 -14.32
CA ARG A 221 26.05 9.64 -14.00
C ARG A 221 27.46 10.02 -13.53
N GLY A 222 28.42 9.12 -13.68
CA GLY A 222 29.84 9.35 -13.38
C GLY A 222 30.19 9.20 -11.91
N TRP A 223 29.35 8.56 -11.10
CA TRP A 223 29.66 8.24 -9.71
C TRP A 223 30.43 6.92 -9.62
N THR A 224 31.38 6.84 -8.69
CA THR A 224 31.91 5.56 -8.21
C THR A 224 31.02 5.07 -7.08
N VAL A 225 30.51 3.84 -7.20
CA VAL A 225 29.55 3.26 -6.25
C VAL A 225 30.21 2.13 -5.47
N GLU A 226 30.12 2.21 -4.15
CA GLU A 226 30.53 1.15 -3.20
C GLU A 226 29.30 0.64 -2.46
N LYS A 227 29.13 -0.69 -2.38
CA LYS A 227 28.02 -1.34 -1.66
C LYS A 227 28.45 -1.66 -0.22
N LEU A 228 27.71 -1.16 0.78
CA LEU A 228 28.03 -1.29 2.20
C LEU A 228 26.99 -2.12 2.98
N GLY A 229 25.70 -1.75 2.86
CA GLY A 229 24.56 -2.40 3.48
C GLY A 229 24.14 -1.88 4.87
N LYS A 230 24.99 -1.15 5.61
CA LYS A 230 24.63 -0.34 6.81
C LYS A 230 25.64 0.79 7.03
N PRO A 231 25.21 1.98 7.50
CA PRO A 231 23.85 2.38 7.86
C PRO A 231 22.94 2.70 6.66
N TYR A 232 23.49 2.61 5.45
CA TYR A 232 22.81 2.76 4.16
C TYR A 232 23.38 1.73 3.17
N ASP A 233 22.72 1.55 2.02
CA ASP A 233 23.07 0.50 1.06
C ASP A 233 24.28 0.85 0.19
N LEU A 234 24.29 2.05 -0.41
CA LEU A 234 25.33 2.47 -1.35
C LEU A 234 26.02 3.77 -0.94
N ARG A 235 27.33 3.81 -1.07
CA ARG A 235 28.15 5.02 -1.00
C ARG A 235 28.52 5.44 -2.41
N CYS A 236 28.13 6.64 -2.81
CA CYS A 236 28.39 7.18 -4.14
C CYS A 236 29.35 8.36 -4.04
N LEU A 237 30.49 8.28 -4.75
CA LEU A 237 31.52 9.32 -4.78
C LEU A 237 31.67 9.92 -6.18
N ARG A 238 31.77 11.24 -6.27
CA ARG A 238 32.08 11.95 -7.51
C ARG A 238 32.92 13.20 -7.22
N GLY A 239 34.22 13.08 -7.43
CA GLY A 239 35.15 14.14 -7.07
C GLY A 239 35.19 14.36 -5.56
N THR A 240 34.65 15.48 -5.08
CA THR A 240 34.51 15.79 -3.65
C THR A 240 33.08 15.59 -3.14
N GLU A 241 32.13 15.28 -4.02
CA GLU A 241 30.76 14.99 -3.65
C GLU A 241 30.66 13.55 -3.14
N GLU A 242 29.96 13.39 -2.03
CA GLU A 242 29.60 12.10 -1.45
C GLU A 242 28.09 12.07 -1.23
N ARG A 243 27.44 10.99 -1.66
CA ARG A 243 26.03 10.71 -1.41
C ARG A 243 25.89 9.33 -0.83
N HIS A 244 25.05 9.21 0.20
CA HIS A 244 24.60 7.95 0.74
C HIS A 244 23.26 7.61 0.10
N VAL A 245 23.05 6.36 -0.30
CA VAL A 245 21.81 5.94 -0.96
C VAL A 245 21.18 4.81 -0.18
N GLU A 246 19.94 5.04 0.25
CA GLU A 246 19.07 4.01 0.80
C GLU A 246 18.22 3.43 -0.34
N VAL A 247 18.24 2.12 -0.53
CA VAL A 247 17.61 1.45 -1.66
C VAL A 247 16.48 0.55 -1.18
N LYS A 248 15.27 0.77 -1.69
CA LYS A 248 14.08 -0.04 -1.36
C LYS A 248 13.51 -0.71 -2.60
N GLY A 249 13.15 -1.98 -2.49
CA GLY A 249 12.56 -2.76 -3.58
C GLY A 249 11.22 -3.36 -3.17
N THR A 250 10.25 -3.34 -4.07
CA THR A 250 8.94 -4.01 -3.86
C THR A 250 8.37 -4.56 -5.17
N THR A 251 7.59 -5.63 -5.08
CA THR A 251 6.77 -6.13 -6.20
C THR A 251 5.46 -5.35 -6.35
N GLY A 252 5.09 -4.54 -5.35
CA GLY A 252 3.88 -3.72 -5.33
C GLY A 252 4.12 -2.27 -5.77
N ALA A 253 3.21 -1.39 -5.39
CA ALA A 253 3.32 0.05 -5.52
C ALA A 253 4.31 0.63 -4.49
N ALA A 254 4.90 1.78 -4.81
CA ALA A 254 5.74 2.54 -3.89
C ALA A 254 4.91 3.66 -3.22
N THR A 255 3.98 3.30 -2.31
CA THR A 255 3.26 4.31 -1.53
C THR A 255 4.08 4.79 -0.33
N SER A 256 4.64 3.84 0.43
CA SER A 256 5.55 4.07 1.54
C SER A 256 6.58 2.93 1.61
N VAL A 257 7.63 3.11 2.43
CA VAL A 257 8.71 2.14 2.61
C VAL A 257 8.97 1.89 4.10
N GLU A 258 9.40 0.68 4.45
CA GLU A 258 9.87 0.41 5.81
C GLU A 258 11.25 1.02 6.04
N LEU A 259 11.38 1.80 7.12
CA LEU A 259 12.65 2.38 7.56
C LEU A 259 13.01 1.87 8.95
N THR A 260 14.30 1.69 9.19
CA THR A 260 14.81 1.52 10.56
C THR A 260 15.04 2.88 11.23
N ILE A 261 15.08 2.90 12.57
CA ILE A 261 15.39 4.13 13.31
C ILE A 261 16.77 4.70 12.92
N ASN A 262 17.73 3.84 12.60
CA ASN A 262 19.06 4.25 12.19
C ASN A 262 19.04 4.89 10.80
N GLU A 263 18.24 4.37 9.86
CA GLU A 263 18.06 4.99 8.54
C GLU A 263 17.43 6.39 8.66
N VAL A 264 16.41 6.54 9.51
CA VAL A 264 15.76 7.85 9.77
C VAL A 264 16.75 8.85 10.37
N LEU A 265 17.50 8.43 11.40
CA LEU A 265 18.48 9.30 12.05
C LEU A 265 19.63 9.67 11.10
N HIS A 266 20.09 8.73 10.27
CA HIS A 266 21.15 8.96 9.30
C HIS A 266 20.74 9.95 8.21
N ALA A 267 19.49 9.85 7.72
CA ALA A 267 18.93 10.77 6.73
C ALA A 267 18.68 12.19 7.26
N ARG A 268 18.34 12.32 8.56
CA ARG A 268 18.12 13.63 9.21
C ARG A 268 19.40 14.32 9.69
N ASP A 269 20.54 13.63 9.65
CA ASP A 269 21.82 14.22 10.02
C ASP A 269 22.28 15.19 8.92
N LYS A 270 22.50 16.45 9.30
CA LYS A 270 22.87 17.55 8.40
C LYS A 270 24.25 17.38 7.78
N ASP A 271 25.08 16.53 8.37
CA ASP A 271 26.41 16.21 7.82
C ASP A 271 26.32 15.16 6.69
N ASN A 272 25.16 14.54 6.47
CA ASN A 272 24.93 13.57 5.41
C ASN A 272 24.12 14.16 4.25
N THR A 273 24.45 13.74 3.03
CA THR A 273 23.58 13.90 1.86
C THR A 273 23.04 12.52 1.50
N VAL A 274 21.73 12.31 1.71
CA VAL A 274 21.08 11.01 1.54
C VAL A 274 20.06 11.06 0.40
N ASP A 275 20.08 10.06 -0.46
CA ASP A 275 19.07 9.85 -1.49
C ASP A 275 18.27 8.59 -1.16
N LEU A 276 16.94 8.62 -1.36
CA LEU A 276 16.10 7.44 -1.33
C LEU A 276 15.82 6.95 -2.75
N TYR A 277 16.17 5.70 -3.03
CA TYR A 277 15.99 5.08 -4.34
C TYR A 277 15.05 3.88 -4.24
N VAL A 278 13.82 4.04 -4.72
CA VAL A 278 12.78 3.00 -4.65
C VAL A 278 12.54 2.38 -6.02
N VAL A 279 12.52 1.05 -6.09
CA VAL A 279 12.15 0.29 -7.28
C VAL A 279 10.89 -0.52 -7.00
N SER A 280 9.78 -0.15 -7.64
CA SER A 280 8.45 -0.76 -7.48
C SER A 280 8.07 -1.62 -8.68
N ASP A 281 6.98 -2.39 -8.59
CA ASP A 281 6.50 -3.33 -9.64
C ASP A 281 7.61 -4.27 -10.15
N ILE A 282 8.53 -4.69 -9.27
CA ILE A 282 9.58 -5.66 -9.64
C ILE A 282 8.93 -7.01 -9.95
N LYS A 283 9.28 -7.57 -11.11
CA LYS A 283 8.87 -8.93 -11.49
C LYS A 283 9.91 -9.92 -10.99
N VAL A 284 9.49 -10.93 -10.24
CA VAL A 284 10.35 -12.04 -9.79
C VAL A 284 9.91 -13.34 -10.46
N ASP A 285 10.81 -14.00 -11.18
CA ASP A 285 10.63 -15.37 -11.66
C ASP A 285 11.25 -16.35 -10.65
N THR A 286 10.39 -17.23 -10.14
CA THR A 286 10.73 -18.27 -9.16
C THR A 286 10.99 -19.63 -9.78
N ALA A 287 11.07 -19.72 -11.12
CA ALA A 287 11.36 -20.97 -11.84
C ALA A 287 12.80 -21.48 -11.66
N THR A 288 13.74 -20.57 -11.40
CA THR A 288 15.18 -20.89 -11.25
C THR A 288 15.61 -20.72 -9.80
N ASP A 289 16.76 -21.28 -9.41
CA ASP A 289 17.43 -20.98 -8.14
C ASP A 289 18.88 -20.58 -8.46
N PRO A 290 19.31 -19.32 -8.18
CA PRO A 290 18.56 -18.27 -7.51
C PRO A 290 17.37 -17.73 -8.33
N TYR A 291 16.44 -17.07 -7.63
CA TYR A 291 15.31 -16.38 -8.26
C TYR A 291 15.83 -15.21 -9.10
N THR A 292 15.19 -14.94 -10.23
CA THR A 292 15.61 -13.86 -11.13
C THR A 292 14.59 -12.72 -11.07
N ALA A 293 15.06 -11.52 -10.74
CA ALA A 293 14.24 -10.31 -10.75
C ALA A 293 14.51 -9.46 -12.00
N SER A 294 13.49 -8.75 -12.46
CA SER A 294 13.55 -7.93 -13.67
C SER A 294 12.52 -6.80 -13.66
N GLY A 295 12.69 -5.83 -14.56
CA GLY A 295 11.75 -4.72 -14.71
C GLY A 295 11.75 -3.78 -13.50
N GLY A 296 10.59 -3.21 -13.21
CA GLY A 296 10.35 -2.27 -12.12
C GLY A 296 10.52 -0.79 -12.49
N THR A 297 9.74 0.03 -11.81
CA THR A 297 9.63 1.49 -11.97
C THR A 297 10.42 2.19 -10.87
N VAL A 298 11.18 3.22 -11.22
CA VAL A 298 12.05 3.94 -10.28
C VAL A 298 11.33 5.18 -9.76
N SER A 299 11.32 5.36 -8.45
CA SER A 299 11.09 6.63 -7.76
C SER A 299 12.38 7.01 -7.05
N HIS A 300 12.98 8.13 -7.43
CA HIS A 300 14.25 8.61 -6.88
C HIS A 300 14.02 9.97 -6.21
N TYR A 301 14.33 10.04 -4.93
CA TYR A 301 14.19 11.22 -4.10
C TYR A 301 15.60 11.68 -3.69
N PRO A 302 16.19 12.64 -4.42
CA PRO A 302 17.47 13.22 -4.05
C PRO A 302 17.34 14.11 -2.82
N ASP A 303 18.40 14.19 -2.01
CA ASP A 303 18.45 15.03 -0.81
C ASP A 303 17.24 14.75 0.12
N TRP A 304 16.91 13.46 0.27
CA TRP A 304 15.73 12.98 0.98
C TRP A 304 15.93 13.07 2.49
N GLU A 305 14.94 13.67 3.15
CA GLU A 305 14.80 13.71 4.59
C GLU A 305 13.38 13.24 4.97
N PRO A 306 13.21 12.19 5.80
CA PRO A 306 11.89 11.73 6.21
C PRO A 306 11.23 12.74 7.17
N ALA A 307 10.09 13.31 6.76
CA ALA A 307 9.24 14.15 7.60
C ALA A 307 8.61 13.35 8.75
N GLU A 308 8.28 13.99 9.88
CA GLU A 308 7.74 13.28 11.04
C GLU A 308 6.30 12.84 10.79
N GLU A 309 5.51 13.68 10.13
CA GLU A 309 4.13 13.40 9.72
C GLU A 309 4.00 12.20 8.77
N ASP A 310 5.06 11.85 8.04
CA ASP A 310 5.11 10.72 7.12
C ASP A 310 5.62 9.42 7.78
N LEU A 311 5.92 9.43 9.08
CA LEU A 311 6.38 8.25 9.81
C LEU A 311 5.27 7.66 10.67
N ARG A 312 5.04 6.35 10.49
CA ARG A 312 4.20 5.56 11.40
C ARG A 312 5.05 4.50 12.12
N PRO A 313 5.10 4.48 13.45
CA PRO A 313 5.82 3.44 14.18
C PRO A 313 5.24 2.03 13.92
N ARG A 314 6.11 1.07 13.57
CA ARG A 314 5.71 -0.33 13.28
C ARG A 314 6.26 -1.36 14.27
N LYS A 315 7.41 -1.06 14.88
CA LYS A 315 8.12 -1.96 15.80
C LYS A 315 8.45 -1.18 17.08
N TYR A 316 8.30 -1.84 18.21
CA TYR A 316 8.57 -1.27 19.53
C TYR A 316 9.53 -2.16 20.31
N GLU A 317 10.38 -1.53 21.10
CA GLU A 317 11.14 -2.19 22.16
C GLU A 317 10.27 -2.28 23.43
N TYR A 318 10.26 -3.43 24.10
CA TYR A 318 9.49 -3.64 25.33
C TYR A 318 10.41 -3.91 26.54
N ARG A 319 10.23 -3.10 27.59
CA ARG A 319 10.88 -3.32 28.89
C ARG A 319 10.06 -4.28 29.73
N LEU A 320 10.65 -5.43 30.10
CA LEU A 320 10.02 -6.40 30.98
C LEU A 320 9.77 -5.79 32.39
N PRO A 321 8.65 -6.11 33.06
CA PRO A 321 8.42 -5.70 34.43
C PRO A 321 9.46 -6.33 35.37
N GLY A 322 9.82 -5.64 36.45
CA GLY A 322 10.67 -6.21 37.49
C GLY A 322 9.98 -7.41 38.17
N LEU A 323 10.71 -8.49 38.42
CA LEU A 323 10.19 -9.62 39.20
C LEU A 323 10.08 -9.17 40.66
N THR A 324 8.85 -8.96 41.15
CA THR A 324 8.60 -8.86 42.59
C THR A 324 8.73 -10.26 43.18
N SER A 325 9.74 -10.48 44.03
CA SER A 325 9.88 -11.69 44.85
C SER A 325 8.91 -11.67 46.02
#